data_AF-A0A3B4TN35-F1
#
_entry.id   AF-A0A3B4TN35-F1
#
_cell.length_a   1.000
_cell.length_b   1.000
_cell.length_c   1.000
_cell.angle_alpha   90.00
_cell.angle_beta   90.00
_cell.angle_gamma   90.00
#
_symmetry.space_group_name_H-M   'P 1'
#
loop_
_entity.id
_entity.type
_entity.pdbx_description
1 polymer ?
#
loop_
_entity_poly.entity_id
_entity_poly.type
_entity_poly.pdbx_seq_one_letter_code
_entity_poly.pdbx_strand_id
1 'polypeptide(L)' 'FVFGGFITAVAAAFYPIFFHPLTHNEEYEVQKMNRAGINQADIQPVVKIWSDPFKPS' A
#
# COMPACT_ATOMS: atom_id res chain seq x y z
N PHE A 1 -11.46 -3.40 -30.35
CA PHE A 1 -10.46 -2.36 -30.06
C PHE A 1 -10.83 -1.47 -28.88
N VAL A 2 -12.04 -0.89 -28.80
CA VAL A 2 -12.45 0.01 -27.69
C VAL A 2 -12.30 -0.62 -26.31
N PHE A 3 -12.79 -1.86 -26.12
CA PHE A 3 -12.73 -2.53 -24.82
C PHE A 3 -11.31 -2.82 -24.34
N GLY A 4 -10.43 -3.27 -25.23
CA GLY A 4 -9.01 -3.51 -24.90
C GLY A 4 -8.29 -2.21 -24.51
N GLY A 5 -8.52 -1.13 -25.26
CA GLY A 5 -7.95 0.18 -24.93
C GLY A 5 -8.42 0.72 -23.57
N PHE A 6 -9.70 0.51 -23.23
CA PHE A 6 -10.24 0.89 -21.93
C PHE A 6 -9.58 0.13 -20.77
N ILE A 7 -9.46 -1.20 -20.86
CA ILE A 7 -8.80 -2.00 -19.82
C ILE A 7 -7.32 -1.59 -19.66
N THR A 8 -6.61 -1.34 -20.76
CA THR A 8 -5.22 -0.85 -20.71
C THR A 8 -5.12 0.51 -20.00
N ALA A 9 -6.02 1.45 -20.30
CA ALA A 9 -6.03 2.75 -19.64
C ALA A 9 -6.28 2.64 -18.12
N VAL A 10 -7.23 1.79 -17.71
CA VAL A 10 -7.51 1.51 -16.31
C VAL A 10 -6.28 0.90 -15.62
N ALA A 11 -5.67 -0.13 -16.20
CA ALA A 11 -4.48 -0.76 -15.64
C ALA A 11 -3.31 0.22 -15.50
N ALA A 12 -3.08 1.07 -16.50
CA ALA A 12 -2.03 2.09 -16.47
C ALA A 12 -2.27 3.12 -15.36
N ALA A 13 -3.52 3.58 -15.16
CA ALA A 13 -3.86 4.52 -14.11
C ALA A 13 -3.65 3.94 -12.70
N PHE A 14 -3.91 2.64 -12.52
CA PHE A 14 -3.80 1.96 -11.22
C PHE A 14 -2.41 1.36 -10.93
N TYR A 15 -1.55 1.20 -11.93
CA TYR A 15 -0.19 0.67 -11.77
C TYR A 15 0.62 1.33 -10.63
N PRO A 16 0.73 2.68 -10.55
CA PRO A 16 1.50 3.32 -9.49
C PRO A 16 0.89 3.18 -8.09
N ILE A 17 -0.41 2.84 -7.98
CA ILE A 17 -1.11 2.77 -6.69
C ILE A 17 -0.98 1.36 -6.09
N PHE A 18 -1.19 0.32 -6.90
CA PHE A 18 -1.20 -1.05 -6.41
C PHE A 18 0.10 -1.81 -6.65
N PHE A 19 0.70 -1.68 -7.84
CA PHE A 19 1.80 -2.56 -8.24
C PHE A 19 3.16 -1.97 -7.90
N HIS A 20 3.38 -0.70 -8.24
CA HIS A 20 4.66 -0.04 -7.98
C HIS A 20 5.13 -0.14 -6.52
N PRO A 21 4.27 0.13 -5.50
CA PRO A 21 4.72 0.08 -4.12
C PRO A 21 5.05 -1.34 -3.65
N LEU A 22 4.41 -2.36 -4.24
CA LEU A 22 4.65 -3.76 -3.91
C LEU A 22 5.89 -4.33 -4.60
N THR A 23 6.31 -3.76 -5.73
CA THR A 23 7.50 -4.21 -6.47
C THR A 23 8.76 -3.41 -6.14
N HIS A 24 8.62 -2.22 -5.54
CA HIS A 24 9.74 -1.35 -5.14
C HIS A 24 9.71 -1.11 -3.62
N ASN A 25 9.62 -2.18 -2.83
CA ASN A 25 9.56 -2.08 -1.37
C ASN A 25 10.83 -1.43 -0.78
N GLU A 26 11.96 -1.56 -1.46
CA GLU A 26 13.25 -0.99 -1.10
C GLU A 26 13.23 0.53 -0.95
N GLU A 27 12.37 1.23 -1.72
CA GLU A 27 12.19 2.69 -1.62
C GLU A 27 11.59 3.10 -0.27
N TYR A 28 10.95 2.16 0.42
CA TYR A 28 10.25 2.39 1.68
C TYR A 28 10.96 1.78 2.89
N GLU A 29 12.20 1.28 2.76
CA GLU A 29 12.98 0.74 3.89
C GLU A 29 13.19 1.78 5.01
N VAL A 30 13.27 3.07 4.66
CA VAL A 30 13.35 4.16 5.64
C VAL A 30 12.14 4.18 6.57
N GLN A 31 10.95 3.77 6.11
CA GLN A 31 9.77 3.65 6.97
C GLN A 31 9.93 2.54 8.01
N LYS A 32 10.63 1.45 7.68
CA LYS A 32 10.92 0.38 8.65
C LYS A 32 11.82 0.88 9.76
N MET A 33 12.86 1.66 9.42
CA MET A 33 13.73 2.29 10.42
C MET A 33 12.97 3.31 11.27
N ASN A 34 12.17 4.19 10.65
CA ASN A 34 11.39 5.21 11.36
C ASN A 34 10.28 4.64 12.26
N ARG A 35 9.85 3.40 12.01
CA ARG A 35 8.83 2.68 12.82
C ARG A 35 9.42 1.60 13.71
N ALA A 36 10.75 1.46 13.77
CA ALA A 36 11.39 0.48 14.62
C ALA A 36 11.09 0.78 16.10
N GLY A 37 10.66 -0.24 16.85
CA GLY A 37 10.32 -0.10 18.27
C GLY A 37 8.99 0.61 18.56
N ILE A 38 8.24 1.02 17.54
CA ILE A 38 6.88 1.57 17.72
C ILE A 38 5.87 0.43 17.72
N ASN A 39 5.25 0.17 18.88
CA ASN A 39 4.04 -0.63 18.94
C ASN A 39 2.83 0.26 18.61
N GLN A 40 2.31 0.13 17.39
CA GLN A 40 1.24 0.98 16.88
C GLN A 40 -0.03 0.96 17.75
N ALA A 41 -0.28 -0.15 18.46
CA ALA A 41 -1.40 -0.30 19.37
C ALA A 41 -1.30 0.62 20.60
N ASP A 42 -0.08 1.00 21.00
CA ASP A 42 0.16 1.85 22.16
C ASP A 42 0.09 3.35 21.81
N ILE A 43 0.19 3.70 20.52
CA ILE A 43 0.22 5.10 20.04
C ILE A 43 -1.11 5.53 19.40
N GLN A 44 -1.89 4.62 18.79
CA GLN A 44 -3.10 5.04 18.08
C GLN A 44 -4.25 5.40 19.02
N PRO A 45 -4.75 6.66 18.99
CA PRO A 45 -5.94 7.03 19.73
C PRO A 45 -7.18 6.50 18.99
N VAL A 46 -7.70 5.36 19.45
CA VAL A 46 -9.10 4.91 19.31
C VAL A 46 -9.59 4.54 17.89
N VAL A 47 -8.92 4.90 16.80
CA VAL A 47 -9.32 4.47 15.44
C VAL A 47 -8.67 3.13 15.09
N LYS A 48 -9.49 2.07 14.96
CA LYS A 48 -9.08 0.71 14.55
C LYS A 48 -8.17 0.78 13.31
N ILE A 49 -7.07 0.00 13.32
CA ILE A 49 -6.05 -0.08 12.27
C ILE A 49 -6.71 -0.43 10.91
N TRP A 50 -6.89 0.56 10.03
CA TRP A 50 -7.21 0.37 8.60
C TRP A 50 -5.94 0.14 7.76
N SER A 51 -4.77 0.11 8.40
CA SER A 51 -3.47 0.16 7.74
C SER A 51 -2.89 -1.19 7.33
N ASP A 52 -3.58 -2.30 7.60
CA ASP A 52 -3.12 -3.64 7.22
C ASP A 52 -3.98 -4.20 6.07
N PRO A 53 -3.63 -3.92 4.81
CA PRO A 53 -4.36 -4.41 3.64
C PRO A 53 -4.21 -5.92 3.41
N PHE A 54 -3.41 -6.62 4.24
CA PHE A 54 -3.12 -8.05 4.10
C PHE A 54 -3.59 -8.89 5.30
N LYS A 55 -4.26 -8.28 6.28
CA LYS A 55 -4.82 -9.01 7.42
C LYS A 55 -5.99 -9.88 6.95
N PRO A 56 -5.96 -11.21 7.20
CA PRO A 56 -7.13 -12.04 6.97
C PRO A 56 -8.28 -11.58 7.88
N SER A 57 -9.50 -11.61 7.34
CA SER A 57 -10.76 -11.28 8.03
C SER A 57 -11.03 -12.18 9.22
#